data_AF-A0A8T2IYB7-F1
#
_entry.id   AF-A0A8T2IYB7-F1
#
_cell.length_a   1.000
_cell.length_b   1.000
_cell.length_c   1.000
_cell.angle_alpha   90.00
_cell.angle_beta   90.00
_cell.angle_gamma   90.00
#
_symmetry.space_group_name_H-M   'P 1'
#
loop_
_entity.id
_entity.type
_entity.pdbx_description
1 polymer ?
#
loop_
_entity_poly.entity_id
_entity_poly.type
_entity_poly.pdbx_seq_one_letter_code
_entity_poly.pdbx_strand_id
1 'polypeptide(L)' 'MCCAISIWIRSLRMCTPLGNEGDDCHPLSHKIPFFGKRMHHTCPCLPNLACTKLDESIFKCLPLMKNQDFYL' A
#
# COMPACT_ATOMS: atom_id res chain seq x y z
N MET A 1 -6.19 6.75 7.43
CA MET A 1 -5.04 6.42 8.29
C MET A 1 -4.97 4.92 8.44
N CYS A 2 -3.78 4.34 8.60
CA CYS A 2 -3.57 2.91 8.84
C CYS A 2 -2.59 2.71 10.01
N CYS A 3 -2.60 1.53 10.64
CA CYS A 3 -1.59 1.16 11.61
C CYS A 3 -0.46 0.43 10.89
N ALA A 4 0.70 1.07 10.74
CA ALA A 4 1.91 0.47 10.19
C ALA A 4 2.97 0.26 11.28
N ILE A 5 3.90 -0.67 11.01
CA ILE A 5 5.05 -0.90 11.88
C ILE A 5 6.11 0.18 11.58
N SER A 6 6.79 0.66 12.62
CA SER A 6 7.87 1.62 12.44
C SER A 6 9.06 1.00 11.70
N ILE A 7 9.75 1.80 10.90
CA ILE A 7 10.91 1.35 10.11
C ILE A 7 12.05 0.89 11.02
N TRP A 8 12.22 1.56 12.17
CA TRP A 8 13.37 1.39 13.06
C TRP A 8 13.10 0.39 14.21
N ILE A 9 11.86 0.27 14.68
CA ILE A 9 11.48 -0.52 15.84
C ILE A 9 10.28 -1.42 15.48
N ARG A 10 10.53 -2.72 15.26
CA ARG A 10 9.50 -3.69 14.85
C ARG A 10 8.33 -3.82 15.84
N SER A 11 8.56 -3.57 17.12
CA SER A 11 7.53 -3.65 18.17
C SER A 11 6.63 -2.42 18.23
N LEU A 12 6.99 -1.33 17.53
CA LEU A 12 6.27 -0.06 17.58
C LEU A 12 5.32 0.04 16.39
N ARG A 13 4.06 0.37 16.69
CA ARG A 13 3.03 0.66 15.68
C ARG A 13 2.61 2.11 15.78
N MET A 14 2.51 2.76 14.65
CA MET A 14 2.12 4.17 14.56
C MET A 14 0.97 4.32 13.57
N CYS A 15 0.16 5.35 13.81
CA CYS A 15 -0.82 5.79 12.83
C CYS A 15 -0.07 6.49 11.69
N THR A 16 -0.13 5.91 10.51
CA THR A 16 0.47 6.44 9.29
C THR A 16 -0.63 6.82 8.30
N PRO A 17 -0.44 7.88 7.50
CA PRO A 17 -1.40 8.25 6.46
C PRO A 17 -1.52 7.15 5.41
N LEU A 18 -2.62 7.17 4.66
CA LEU A 18 -2.78 6.32 3.47
C LEU A 18 -1.83 6.81 2.37
N GLY A 19 -1.43 5.90 1.47
CA GLY A 19 -0.54 6.25 0.35
C GLY A 19 -1.23 7.14 -0.69
N ASN A 20 -0.57 8.22 -1.08
CA ASN A 20 -0.94 9.10 -2.18
C ASN A 20 -0.38 8.58 -3.52
N GLU A 21 -0.71 9.27 -4.61
CA GLU A 21 -0.23 8.89 -5.94
C GLU A 21 1.31 8.92 -6.00
N GLY A 22 1.91 7.82 -6.46
CA GLY A 22 3.36 7.61 -6.53
C GLY A 22 4.00 6.99 -5.28
N ASP A 23 3.29 6.95 -4.15
CA ASP A 23 3.78 6.36 -2.90
C ASP A 23 3.95 4.84 -3.04
N ASP A 24 4.93 4.30 -2.32
CA ASP A 24 5.18 2.87 -2.27
C ASP A 24 4.07 2.15 -1.52
N CYS A 25 3.58 1.09 -2.15
CA CYS A 25 2.52 0.25 -1.60
C CYS A 25 2.94 -1.21 -1.64
N HIS A 26 2.14 -2.08 -1.04
CA HIS A 26 2.38 -3.52 -1.10
C HIS A 26 1.12 -4.20 -1.64
N PRO A 27 1.22 -5.19 -2.55
CA PRO A 27 0.05 -5.81 -3.19
C PRO A 27 -0.90 -6.45 -2.17
N LEU A 28 -0.36 -6.95 -1.05
CA LEU A 28 -1.14 -7.51 0.07
C LEU A 28 -1.78 -6.45 0.97
N SER A 29 -1.50 -5.16 0.78
CA SER A 29 -2.10 -4.07 1.57
C SER A 29 -3.56 -3.79 1.18
N HIS A 30 -4.05 -4.37 0.07
CA HIS A 30 -5.31 -4.05 -0.61
C HIS A 30 -6.58 -4.63 0.07
N LYS A 31 -6.53 -5.74 0.81
CA LYS A 31 -7.78 -6.33 1.33
C LYS A 31 -8.28 -5.63 2.59
N ILE A 32 -9.39 -4.90 2.48
CA ILE A 32 -10.27 -4.59 3.62
C ILE A 32 -11.49 -5.54 3.50
N PRO A 33 -11.86 -6.28 4.57
CA PRO A 33 -11.20 -6.32 5.87
C PRO A 33 -9.91 -7.14 5.84
N PHE A 34 -8.82 -6.59 6.36
CA PHE A 34 -7.58 -7.33 6.57
C PHE A 34 -7.64 -8.00 7.94
N PHE A 35 -7.96 -9.28 7.99
CA PHE A 35 -8.05 -10.05 9.24
C PHE A 35 -6.68 -10.49 9.80
N GLY A 36 -5.57 -9.95 9.27
CA GLY A 36 -4.21 -10.24 9.71
C GLY A 36 -3.53 -9.09 10.45
N LYS A 37 -2.33 -9.33 10.99
CA LYS A 37 -1.44 -8.27 11.48
C LYS A 37 -0.63 -7.72 10.30
N ARG A 38 -0.74 -6.42 10.00
CA ARG A 38 0.11 -5.78 9.00
C ARG A 38 1.54 -5.81 9.53
N MET A 39 2.40 -6.58 8.87
CA MET A 39 3.83 -6.67 9.18
C MET A 39 4.67 -5.73 8.30
N HIS A 40 4.02 -5.02 7.39
CA HIS A 40 4.65 -4.09 6.46
C HIS A 40 4.66 -2.67 7.01
N HIS A 41 5.72 -1.94 6.66
CA HIS A 41 5.90 -0.52 6.94
C HIS A 41 5.08 0.38 6.00
N THR A 42 4.35 -0.20 5.04
CA THR A 42 3.53 0.52 4.07
C THR A 42 2.04 0.48 4.40
N CYS A 43 1.35 1.59 4.16
CA CYS A 43 -0.10 1.70 4.24
C CYS A 43 -0.77 1.33 2.92
N PRO A 44 -2.08 1.03 2.93
CA PRO A 44 -2.85 0.98 1.69
C PRO A 44 -2.91 2.37 1.04
N CYS A 45 -3.11 2.38 -0.29
CA CYS A 45 -3.38 3.58 -1.04
C CYS A 45 -4.72 4.21 -0.63
N LEU A 46 -4.90 5.49 -0.95
CA LEU A 46 -6.19 6.16 -0.88
C LEU A 46 -7.26 5.43 -1.73
N PRO A 47 -8.56 5.54 -1.39
CA PRO A 47 -9.63 4.78 -2.04
C PRO A 47 -9.79 5.03 -3.55
N ASN A 48 -9.27 6.14 -4.07
CA ASN A 48 -9.24 6.47 -5.50
C ASN A 48 -7.97 5.98 -6.23
N LEU A 49 -7.09 5.28 -5.53
CA LEU A 49 -5.81 4.78 -6.01
C LEU A 49 -5.74 3.26 -5.84
N ALA A 50 -5.07 2.60 -6.77
CA ALA A 50 -4.78 1.17 -6.73
C ALA A 50 -3.27 0.95 -6.56
N CYS A 51 -2.92 -0.13 -5.85
CA CYS A 51 -1.54 -0.55 -5.72
C CYS A 51 -1.15 -1.37 -6.96
N THR A 52 -0.39 -0.77 -7.87
CA THR A 52 -0.02 -1.36 -9.17
C THR A 52 1.46 -1.71 -9.20
N LYS A 53 1.79 -2.82 -9.87
CA LYS A 53 3.16 -3.26 -10.08
C LYS A 53 3.79 -2.43 -11.20
N LEU A 54 4.85 -1.69 -10.90
CA LEU A 54 5.61 -0.92 -11.90
C LEU A 54 6.79 -1.74 -12.44
N ASP A 55 7.49 -2.46 -11.55
CA ASP A 55 8.64 -3.31 -11.87
C ASP A 55 8.58 -4.61 -11.06
N GLU A 56 9.55 -5.53 -11.23
CA GLU A 56 9.56 -6.87 -10.61
C GLU A 56 9.28 -6.86 -9.09
N SER A 57 9.76 -5.84 -8.37
CA SER A 57 9.61 -5.68 -6.91
C SER A 57 9.01 -4.35 -6.46
N ILE A 58 8.70 -3.43 -7.40
CA ILE A 58 8.24 -2.07 -7.08
C ILE A 58 6.74 -1.97 -7.31
N PHE A 59 6.01 -1.61 -6.25
CA PHE A 59 4.58 -1.38 -6.28
C PHE A 59 4.28 0.05 -5.82
N LYS A 60 3.50 0.78 -6.61
CA LYS A 60 3.15 2.17 -6.33
C LYS A 60 1.65 2.40 -6.41
N CYS A 61 1.19 3.38 -5.64
CA CYS A 61 -0.19 3.85 -5.70
C CYS A 61 -0.41 4.65 -6.99
N LEU A 62 -1.22 4.13 -7.91
CA LEU A 62 -1.56 4.77 -9.18
C LEU A 62 -3.08 4.96 -9.30
N PRO A 63 -3.55 5.91 -10.11
CA PRO A 63 -4.98 6.08 -10.35
C PRO A 63 -5.61 4.82 -10.94
N LEU A 64 -6.80 4.45 -10.47
CA LEU A 64 -7.55 3.27 -10.93
C LEU A 64 -7.67 3.17 -12.46
N MET A 65 -7.79 4.31 -13.16
CA MET A 65 -7.87 4.36 -14.64
C MET A 65 -6.62 3.84 -15.35
N LYS A 66 -5.41 4.07 -14.80
CA LYS A 66 -4.15 3.59 -15.39
C LYS A 66 -3.88 2.10 -15.13
N ASN A 67 -4.63 1.50 -14.21
CA ASN A 67 -4.41 0.11 -13.84
C ASN A 67 -4.89 -0.84 -14.94
N GLN A 68 -5.88 -0.42 -15.75
CA GLN A 68 -6.45 -1.24 -16.82
C GLN A 68 -5.49 -1.48 -18.01
N ASP A 69 -4.50 -0.60 -18.19
CA ASP A 69 -3.47 -0.72 -19.23
C ASP A 69 -2.32 -1.67 -18.85
N PHE A 70 -2.18 -2.05 -17.57
CA PHE A 70 -1.11 -2.93 -17.07
C PHE A 70 -1.51 -4.42 -17.02
N TYR A 71 -2.74 -4.75 -17.43
CA TYR A 71 -3.24 -6.14 -17.54
C TYR A 71 -3.41 -6.61 -18.99
N LEU A 72 -2.92 -5.85 -19.99
CA LEU A 72 -2.90 -6.23 -21.41
C LEU A 72 -1.50 -6.64 -21.86
#